data_AF-A0A2H0WQK2-F1
#
_entry.id   AF-A0A2H0WQK2-F1
#
_cell.length_a   1.000
_cell.length_b   1.000
_cell.length_c   1.000
_cell.angle_alpha   90.00
_cell.angle_beta   90.00
_cell.angle_gamma   90.00
#
_symmetry.space_group_name_H-M   'P 1'
#
loop_
_entity.id
_entity.type
_entity.pdbx_description
1 polymer ?
#
loop_
_entity_poly.entity_id
_entity_poly.type
_entity_poly.pdbx_seq_one_letter_code
_entity_poly.pdbx_strand_id
1 'polypeptide(L)'
;MTNLDFCCPLAMPQMADPSKRKIFEYLSMQGEKTVSEITKIMKLRQPTVTHHLRGMTKEGLLVSRKEGRKVYYSVKMGCPEGGVCFGQ
;
A
#
# COMPACT_ATOMS: atom_id res chain seq x y z
N MET A 1 4.85 20.57 -0.45
CA MET A 1 5.72 19.38 -0.34
C MET A 1 5.09 18.49 0.72
N THR A 2 4.50 17.38 0.31
CA THR A 2 3.73 16.49 1.19
C THR A 2 4.66 15.84 2.21
N ASN A 3 4.65 16.37 3.44
CA ASN A 3 5.18 15.68 4.61
C ASN A 3 4.37 14.40 4.79
N LEU A 4 4.83 13.31 4.19
CA LEU A 4 4.55 11.98 4.73
C LEU A 4 5.47 11.88 5.93
N ASP A 5 4.93 12.18 7.11
CA ASP A 5 5.52 11.82 8.39
C ASP A 5 5.58 10.29 8.46
N PHE A 6 6.61 9.71 7.84
CA PHE A 6 6.97 8.31 7.87
C PHE A 6 7.50 7.95 9.27
N CYS A 7 6.67 8.05 10.29
CA CYS A 7 7.02 7.76 11.69
C CYS A 7 7.11 6.25 12.00
N CYS A 8 7.16 5.38 10.99
CA CYS A 8 7.20 3.93 11.19
C CYS A 8 8.54 3.33 10.69
N PRO A 9 9.49 3.02 11.59
CA PRO A 9 10.75 2.35 11.24
C PRO A 9 10.55 1.00 10.53
N LEU A 10 9.41 0.33 10.78
CA LEU A 10 9.05 -0.96 10.19
C LEU A 10 8.57 -0.87 8.73
N ALA A 11 8.23 0.33 8.25
CA ALA A 11 7.80 0.52 6.86
C ALA A 11 9.00 0.54 5.88
N MET A 12 10.19 0.86 6.36
CA MET A 12 11.39 1.04 5.51
C MET A 12 11.85 -0.23 4.77
N PRO A 13 11.92 -1.43 5.40
CA PRO A 13 12.32 -2.66 4.69
C PRO A 13 11.32 -3.08 3.63
N GLN A 14 10.04 -2.82 3.88
CA GLN A 14 8.93 -3.26 3.02
C GLN A 14 8.85 -2.44 1.73
N MET A 15 9.26 -1.17 1.80
CA MET A 15 9.38 -0.25 0.66
C MET A 15 10.71 -0.40 -0.12
N ALA A 16 11.52 -1.43 0.15
CA ALA A 16 12.74 -1.70 -0.61
C ALA A 16 12.44 -2.10 -2.07
N ASP A 17 11.32 -2.77 -2.31
CA ASP A 17 10.85 -3.03 -3.67
C ASP A 17 10.27 -1.75 -4.31
N PRO A 18 10.83 -1.27 -5.44
CA PRO A 18 10.40 -0.03 -6.06
C PRO A 18 8.96 -0.08 -6.58
N SER A 19 8.42 -1.27 -6.87
CA SER A 19 7.03 -1.43 -7.31
C SER A 19 6.08 -1.32 -6.14
N LYS A 20 6.39 -1.95 -5.00
CA LYS A 20 5.64 -1.81 -3.74
C LYS A 20 5.58 -0.34 -3.31
N ARG A 21 6.71 0.37 -3.36
CA ARG A 21 6.77 1.81 -3.06
C ARG A 21 5.85 2.63 -3.95
N LYS A 22 5.92 2.44 -5.28
CA LYS A 22 5.06 3.15 -6.24
C LYS A 22 3.58 2.88 -6.03
N ILE A 23 3.20 1.63 -5.73
CA ILE A 23 1.81 1.28 -5.43
C ILE A 23 1.36 2.00 -4.16
N PHE A 24 2.17 1.99 -3.11
CA PHE A 24 1.86 2.64 -1.85
C PHE A 24 1.69 4.16 -2.02
N GLU A 25 2.64 4.84 -2.67
CA GLU A 25 2.56 6.27 -2.98
C GLU A 25 1.31 6.60 -3.80
N TYR A 26 1.04 5.81 -4.84
CA TYR A 26 -0.14 6.00 -5.69
C TYR A 26 -1.44 5.90 -4.88
N LEU A 27 -1.59 4.87 -4.04
CA LEU A 27 -2.77 4.70 -3.19
C LEU A 27 -2.86 5.76 -2.09
N SER A 28 -1.73 6.22 -1.56
CA SER A 28 -1.69 7.30 -0.57
C SER A 28 -2.17 8.63 -1.14
N MET A 29 -1.86 8.90 -2.42
CA MET A 29 -2.23 10.14 -3.09
C MET A 29 -3.62 10.09 -3.74
N GLN A 30 -4.03 8.93 -4.26
CA GLN A 30 -5.23 8.78 -5.08
C GLN A 30 -6.40 8.09 -4.36
N GLY A 31 -6.19 7.65 -3.12
CA GLY A 31 -7.17 6.93 -2.34
C GLY A 31 -7.34 5.47 -2.79
N GLU A 32 -8.50 4.89 -2.47
CA GLU A 32 -8.77 3.48 -2.78
C GLU A 32 -8.89 3.21 -4.27
N LYS A 33 -8.23 2.16 -4.76
CA LYS A 33 -8.21 1.79 -6.19
C LYS A 33 -8.35 0.29 -6.39
N THR A 34 -8.91 -0.09 -7.54
CA THR A 34 -9.02 -1.49 -7.93
C THR A 34 -7.72 -2.05 -8.48
N VAL A 35 -7.57 -3.38 -8.46
CA VAL A 35 -6.41 -4.07 -9.07
C VAL A 35 -6.21 -3.63 -10.52
N SER A 36 -7.29 -3.47 -11.29
CA SER A 36 -7.22 -3.05 -12.69
C SER A 36 -6.70 -1.62 -12.86
N GLU A 37 -7.11 -0.69 -11.99
CA GLU A 37 -6.59 0.69 -12.01
C GLU A 37 -5.11 0.74 -11.63
N ILE A 38 -4.73 0.02 -10.56
CA ILE A 38 -3.34 -0.06 -10.12
C ILE A 38 -2.47 -0.68 -11.22
N THR A 39 -2.93 -1.76 -11.86
CA THR A 39 -2.19 -2.44 -12.94
C THR A 39 -1.94 -1.52 -14.12
N LYS A 40 -2.92 -0.70 -14.52
CA LYS A 40 -2.78 0.26 -15.62
C LYS A 40 -1.67 1.28 -15.35
N ILE A 41 -1.52 1.74 -14.11
CA ILE A 41 -0.51 2.75 -13.75
C ILE A 41 0.87 2.13 -13.57
N MET A 42 0.95 0.94 -12.98
CA MET A 42 2.23 0.31 -12.65
C MET A 42 3.02 -0.17 -13.88
N LYS A 43 2.41 -0.24 -15.07
CA LYS A 43 3.03 -0.81 -16.29
C LYS A 43 3.60 -2.23 -16.05
N LEU A 44 2.99 -2.97 -15.13
CA LEU A 44 3.33 -4.34 -14.76
C LEU A 44 2.20 -5.29 -15.17
N ARG A 45 2.50 -6.58 -15.25
CA ARG A 45 1.47 -7.59 -15.46
C ARG A 45 0.58 -7.73 -14.22
N GLN A 46 -0.71 -7.96 -14.43
CA GLN A 46 -1.68 -8.11 -13.35
C GLN A 46 -1.31 -9.17 -12.29
N PRO A 47 -0.72 -10.34 -12.64
CA PRO A 47 -0.27 -11.31 -11.63
C PRO A 47 0.79 -10.75 -10.68
N THR A 48 1.74 -9.97 -11.21
CA THR A 48 2.80 -9.31 -10.43
C THR A 48 2.20 -8.27 -9.48
N VAL A 49 1.28 -7.44 -9.99
CA VAL A 49 0.58 -6.43 -9.18
C VAL A 49 -0.23 -7.10 -8.07
N THR A 50 -0.96 -8.17 -8.39
CA THR A 50 -1.75 -8.93 -7.41
C THR A 50 -0.86 -9.56 -6.34
N HIS A 51 0.32 -10.07 -6.72
CA HIS A 51 1.29 -10.61 -5.77
C HIS A 51 1.77 -9.53 -4.80
N HIS A 52 2.17 -8.35 -5.30
CA HIS A 52 2.58 -7.23 -4.45
C HIS A 52 1.46 -6.76 -3.52
N LEU A 53 0.24 -6.58 -4.04
CA LEU A 53 -0.91 -6.16 -3.24
C LEU A 53 -1.19 -7.13 -2.09
N ARG A 54 -1.19 -8.44 -2.36
CA ARG A 54 -1.36 -9.46 -1.32
C ARG A 54 -0.23 -9.45 -0.29
N GLY A 55 1.01 -9.29 -0.73
CA GLY A 55 2.16 -9.14 0.16
C GLY A 55 1.98 -7.95 1.09
N MET A 56 1.72 -6.77 0.52
CA MET A 56 1.54 -5.53 1.30
C MET A 56 0.31 -5.56 2.22
N THR A 57 -0.76 -6.28 1.86
CA THR A 57 -1.89 -6.52 2.78
C THR A 57 -1.51 -7.43 3.94
N LYS A 58 -0.76 -8.52 3.71
CA LYS A 58 -0.25 -9.39 4.79
C LYS A 58 0.73 -8.68 5.70
N GLU A 59 1.52 -7.79 5.12
CA GLU A 59 2.48 -6.90 5.78
C GLU A 59 1.79 -5.79 6.60
N GLY A 60 0.46 -5.64 6.49
CA GLY A 60 -0.31 -4.63 7.21
C GLY A 60 -0.23 -3.22 6.63
N LEU A 61 0.37 -3.04 5.44
CA LEU A 61 0.51 -1.74 4.78
C LEU A 61 -0.75 -1.31 4.03
N LEU A 62 -1.48 -2.29 3.48
CA LEU A 62 -2.73 -2.06 2.76
C LEU A 62 -3.90 -2.76 3.43
N VAL A 63 -5.08 -2.19 3.27
CA VAL A 63 -6.35 -2.89 3.50
C VAL A 63 -7.06 -3.11 2.16
N SER A 64 -7.88 -4.16 2.10
CA SER A 64 -8.69 -4.47 0.93
C SER A 64 -10.16 -4.49 1.29
N ARG A 65 -11.00 -3.83 0.49
CA ARG A 65 -12.46 -3.85 0.58
C ARG A 65 -13.05 -4.47 -0.69
N LYS A 66 -14.02 -5.36 -0.53
CA LYS A 66 -14.78 -5.90 -1.67
C LYS A 66 -16.07 -5.12 -1.85
N GLU A 67 -16.34 -4.67 -3.07
CA GLU A 67 -17.59 -4.03 -3.45
C GLU A 67 -18.11 -4.65 -4.75
N GLY A 68 -19.21 -5.39 -4.64
CA GLY A 68 -19.74 -6.22 -5.72
C GLY A 68 -18.71 -7.21 -6.25
N ARG A 69 -18.33 -7.05 -7.53
CA ARG A 69 -17.32 -7.88 -8.21
C ARG A 69 -15.90 -7.31 -8.16
N LYS A 70 -15.72 -6.12 -7.59
CA LYS A 70 -14.43 -5.41 -7.56
C LYS A 70 -13.80 -5.51 -6.18
N VAL A 71 -12.47 -5.55 -6.14
CA VAL A 71 -11.67 -5.44 -4.92
C VAL A 71 -10.89 -4.15 -4.99
N TYR A 72 -11.08 -3.32 -3.98
CA TYR A 72 -10.44 -2.04 -3.77
C TYR A 72 -9.34 -2.19 -2.74
N TYR A 73 -8.22 -1.52 -2.95
CA TYR A 73 -7.09 -1.47 -2.04
C TYR A 73 -6.86 -0.03 -1.61
N SER A 74 -6.56 0.19 -0.34
CA SER A 74 -6.19 1.48 0.21
C SER A 74 -5.07 1.34 1.23
N VAL A 75 -4.35 2.43 1.49
CA VAL A 75 -3.30 2.49 2.51
C VAL A 75 -3.91 2.34 3.89
N LYS A 76 -3.33 1.47 4.72
CA LYS A 76 -3.66 1.39 6.15
C LYS A 76 -2.95 2.54 6.87
N MET A 77 -3.70 3.60 7.20
CA MET A 77 -3.23 4.66 8.09
C MET A 77 -3.27 4.13 9.54
N GLY A 78 -2.19 3.47 9.95
CA GLY A 78 -2.02 2.96 11.31
C GLY A 78 -0.83 2.03 11.38
N CYS A 79 0.06 2.24 12.37
CA CYS A 79 1.14 1.30 12.61
C CYS A 79 0.56 -0.12 12.79
N PRO A 80 1.12 -1.14 12.12
CA PRO A 80 0.73 -2.52 12.38
C PRO A 80 0.91 -2.78 13.88
N GLU A 81 -0.10 -3.43 14.46
CA GLU A 81 -0.28 -3.61 15.89
C GLU A 81 1.03 -4.07 16.53
N GLY A 82 1.66 -3.17 17.31
CA GLY A 82 2.97 -3.37 17.93
C GLY A 82 3.98 -2.24 17.72
N GLY A 83 3.78 -1.34 16.75
CA GLY A 83 4.65 -0.17 16.55
C GLY A 83 4.06 1.10 17.14
N VAL A 84 4.41 1.45 18.39
CA VAL A 84 4.15 2.80 18.91
C VAL A 84 4.93 3.82 18.07
N CYS A 85 4.26 4.83 17.53
CA CYS A 85 4.93 6.08 17.14
C CYS A 85 5.35 6.75 18.45
N PHE A 86 6.59 6.51 18.90
CA PHE A 86 7.16 7.30 19.98
C PHE A 86 7.51 8.68 19.42
N GLY A 87 6.49 9.54 19.41
CA GLY A 87 6.64 10.99 19.35
C GLY A 87 6.55 11.54 20.76
N GLN A 88 7.68 11.59 21.45
CA GLN A 88 8.05 12.74 22.25
C GLN A 88 9.54 13.01 22.02
#